data_AF-A0A1T4K7A5-F1
#
_entry.id   AF-A0A1T4K7A5-F1
#
_cell.length_a   1.000
_cell.length_b   1.000
_cell.length_c   1.000
_cell.angle_alpha   90.00
_cell.angle_beta   90.00
_cell.angle_gamma   90.00
#
_symmetry.space_group_name_H-M   'P 1'
#
loop_
_entity.id
_entity.type
_entity.pdbx_description
1 polymer ?
#
loop_
_entity_poly.entity_id
_entity_poly.type
_entity_poly.pdbx_seq_one_letter_code
_entity_poly.pdbx_strand_id
1 'polypeptide(L)'
;MNRQQRRKAKKQNKKKITYWKAKGAMLNMVDVYNAAVALVLRDKHRFGKERMTKFFNDIGTVLEDMDNDLISIKDIQETLKEEIDFDLTK
;
A
#
# COMPACT_ATOMS: atom_id res chain seq x y z
N MET A 1 30.91 26.58 0.05
CA MET A 1 29.61 26.30 -0.64
C MET A 1 29.08 27.56 -1.33
N ASN A 2 29.10 27.57 -2.67
CA ASN A 2 28.61 28.63 -3.56
C ASN A 2 27.07 28.78 -3.48
N ARG A 3 26.52 30.00 -3.67
CA ARG A 3 25.08 30.33 -3.73
C ARG A 3 24.24 29.34 -4.57
N GLN A 4 24.77 28.86 -5.71
CA GLN A 4 24.08 27.84 -6.52
C GLN A 4 24.03 26.47 -5.82
N GLN A 5 25.10 26.06 -5.16
CA GLN A 5 25.16 24.83 -4.35
C GLN A 5 24.21 24.93 -3.15
N ARG A 6 24.12 26.09 -2.48
CA ARG A 6 23.15 26.34 -1.39
C ARG A 6 21.70 26.21 -1.87
N ARG A 7 21.39 26.68 -3.07
CA ARG A 7 20.06 26.56 -3.70
C ARG A 7 19.73 25.12 -4.08
N LYS A 8 20.68 24.36 -4.62
CA LYS A 8 20.51 22.92 -4.93
C LYS A 8 20.30 22.09 -3.66
N ALA A 9 21.09 22.33 -2.61
CA ALA A 9 20.94 21.67 -1.31
C ALA A 9 19.57 21.97 -0.65
N LYS A 10 19.12 23.24 -0.66
CA LYS A 10 17.76 23.60 -0.20
C LYS A 10 16.66 22.91 -1.01
N LYS A 11 16.79 22.80 -2.34
CA LYS A 11 15.82 22.09 -3.19
C LYS A 11 15.80 20.58 -2.90
N GLN A 12 16.96 19.94 -2.73
CA GLN A 12 17.04 18.52 -2.35
C GLN A 12 16.44 18.26 -0.97
N ASN A 13 16.74 19.11 0.03
CA ASN A 13 16.11 19.01 1.35
C ASN A 13 14.59 19.22 1.28
N LYS A 14 14.12 20.18 0.49
CA LYS A 14 12.67 20.38 0.29
C LYS A 14 12.01 19.14 -0.32
N LYS A 15 12.61 18.51 -1.33
CA LYS A 15 12.12 17.25 -1.91
C LYS A 15 12.08 16.11 -0.88
N LYS A 16 13.14 15.94 -0.07
CA LYS A 16 13.17 14.95 1.02
C LYS A 16 12.06 15.21 2.04
N ILE A 17 11.87 16.45 2.48
CA ILE A 17 10.80 16.82 3.44
C ILE A 17 9.41 16.54 2.84
N THR A 18 9.18 16.86 1.56
CA THR A 18 7.93 16.54 0.87
C THR A 18 7.70 15.03 0.76
N TYR A 19 8.74 14.24 0.46
CA TYR A 19 8.66 12.78 0.43
C TYR A 19 8.31 12.19 1.80
N TRP A 20 8.95 12.64 2.88
CA TRP A 20 8.63 12.15 4.24
C TRP A 20 7.23 12.55 4.71
N LYS A 21 6.75 13.75 4.35
CA LYS A 21 5.37 14.17 4.64
C LYS A 21 4.35 13.33 3.85
N ALA A 22 4.61 13.07 2.57
CA ALA A 22 3.76 12.21 1.75
C ALA A 22 3.77 10.76 2.26
N LYS A 23 4.94 10.24 2.65
CA LYS A 23 5.08 8.91 3.26
C LYS A 23 4.31 8.82 4.58
N GLY A 24 4.40 9.83 5.44
CA GLY A 24 3.61 9.86 6.69
C GLY A 24 2.09 9.90 6.45
N ALA A 25 1.64 10.67 5.46
CA ALA A 25 0.22 10.69 5.08
C ALA A 25 -0.25 9.37 4.46
N MET A 26 0.59 8.72 3.65
CA MET A 26 0.31 7.41 3.05
C MET A 26 0.28 6.30 4.12
N LEU A 27 1.22 6.29 5.06
CA LEU A 27 1.23 5.34 6.17
C LEU A 27 -0.08 5.45 6.98
N ASN A 28 -0.50 6.67 7.30
CA ASN A 28 -1.77 6.90 7.97
C ASN A 28 -2.97 6.38 7.16
N MET A 29 -2.94 6.49 5.83
CA MET A 29 -4.03 6.01 4.96
C MET A 29 -4.07 4.48 4.89
N VAL A 30 -2.91 3.81 4.85
CA VAL A 30 -2.80 2.35 4.88
C VAL A 30 -3.33 1.80 6.21
N ASP A 31 -2.98 2.43 7.33
CA ASP A 31 -3.46 2.02 8.65
C ASP A 31 -4.98 2.18 8.78
N VAL A 32 -5.53 3.30 8.29
CA VAL A 32 -6.99 3.55 8.26
C VAL A 32 -7.69 2.52 7.37
N TYR A 33 -7.15 2.22 6.20
CA TYR A 33 -7.72 1.22 5.29
C TYR A 33 -7.70 -0.18 5.93
N ASN A 34 -6.56 -0.59 6.50
CA ASN A 34 -6.42 -1.88 7.18
C ASN A 34 -7.38 -2.01 8.37
N ALA A 35 -7.55 -0.95 9.15
CA ALA A 35 -8.52 -0.93 10.25
C ALA A 35 -9.97 -1.08 9.74
N ALA A 36 -10.34 -0.39 8.65
CA ALA A 36 -11.65 -0.51 8.03
C ALA A 36 -11.91 -1.92 7.49
N VAL A 37 -10.92 -2.51 6.80
CA VAL A 37 -10.99 -3.89 6.29
C VAL A 37 -11.14 -4.89 7.44
N ALA A 38 -10.33 -4.77 8.49
CA ALA A 38 -10.40 -5.66 9.65
C ALA A 38 -11.78 -5.62 10.33
N LEU A 39 -12.38 -4.43 10.43
CA LEU A 39 -13.72 -4.26 10.99
C LEU A 39 -14.79 -4.90 10.10
N VAL A 40 -14.74 -4.72 8.77
CA VAL A 40 -15.67 -5.37 7.84
C VAL A 40 -15.54 -6.89 7.88
N LEU A 41 -14.32 -7.42 7.91
CA LEU A 41 -14.07 -8.85 8.04
C LEU A 41 -14.62 -9.41 9.36
N ARG A 42 -14.53 -8.64 10.46
CA ARG A 42 -15.12 -9.03 11.73
C ARG A 42 -16.64 -9.04 11.66
N ASP A 43 -17.26 -7.95 11.22
CA ASP A 43 -18.69 -7.74 11.38
C ASP A 43 -19.52 -8.45 10.30
N LYS A 44 -19.02 -8.47 9.06
CA LYS A 44 -19.72 -9.06 7.91
C LYS A 44 -19.31 -10.50 7.65
N HIS A 45 -18.05 -10.84 7.88
CA HIS A 45 -17.50 -12.17 7.61
C HIS A 45 -17.19 -12.99 8.87
N ARG A 46 -17.40 -12.42 10.06
CA ARG A 46 -17.21 -13.08 11.38
C ARG A 46 -15.79 -13.58 11.61
N PHE A 47 -14.79 -12.94 11.01
CA PHE A 47 -13.40 -13.36 11.19
C PHE A 47 -13.01 -13.30 12.67
N GLY A 48 -12.47 -14.40 13.18
CA GLY A 48 -11.81 -14.46 14.48
C GLY A 48 -10.32 -14.14 14.32
N LYS A 49 -9.58 -14.19 15.43
CA LYS A 49 -8.14 -13.89 15.45
C LYS A 49 -7.37 -14.69 14.38
N GLU A 50 -7.55 -16.00 14.33
CA GLU A 50 -6.81 -16.86 13.40
C GLU A 50 -7.10 -16.53 11.92
N ARG A 51 -8.38 -16.34 11.57
CA ARG A 51 -8.76 -15.98 10.19
C ARG A 51 -8.28 -14.59 9.79
N MET A 52 -8.29 -13.63 10.73
CA MET A 52 -7.70 -12.31 10.50
C MET A 52 -6.19 -12.39 10.28
N THR A 53 -5.48 -13.08 11.17
CA THR A 53 -4.03 -13.25 11.06
C THR A 53 -3.65 -13.91 9.75
N LYS A 54 -4.36 -14.99 9.36
CA LYS A 54 -4.14 -15.63 8.08
C LYS A 54 -4.37 -14.66 6.91
N PHE A 55 -5.50 -13.96 6.89
CA PHE A 55 -5.82 -13.00 5.83
C PHE A 55 -4.75 -11.91 5.66
N PHE A 56 -4.29 -11.29 6.76
CA PHE A 56 -3.25 -10.26 6.69
C PHE A 56 -1.87 -10.83 6.34
N ASN A 57 -1.57 -12.08 6.72
CA ASN A 57 -0.36 -12.76 6.27
C ASN A 57 -0.41 -13.03 4.76
N ASP A 58 -1.55 -13.49 4.24
CA ASP A 58 -1.75 -13.75 2.80
C ASP A 58 -1.58 -12.44 2.00
N ILE A 59 -2.11 -11.30 2.50
CA ILE A 59 -1.83 -9.97 1.93
C ILE A 59 -0.33 -9.64 1.96
N GLY A 60 0.33 -9.89 3.09
CA GLY A 60 1.77 -9.67 3.23
C GLY A 60 2.56 -10.42 2.17
N THR A 61 2.24 -11.69 1.92
CA THR A 61 2.86 -12.50 0.87
C THR A 61 2.64 -11.91 -0.52
N VAL A 62 1.42 -11.47 -0.86
CA VAL A 62 1.15 -10.82 -2.15
C VAL A 62 1.99 -9.55 -2.32
N LEU A 63 2.13 -8.73 -1.26
CA LEU A 63 2.96 -7.53 -1.31
C LEU A 63 4.46 -7.86 -1.44
N GLU A 64 4.93 -8.91 -0.77
CA GLU A 64 6.31 -9.40 -0.92
C GLU A 64 6.57 -9.92 -2.35
N ASP A 65 5.61 -10.63 -2.94
CA ASP A 65 5.71 -11.09 -4.34
C ASP A 65 5.75 -9.90 -5.31
N MET A 66 5.01 -8.82 -5.02
CA MET A 66 5.11 -7.56 -5.77
C MET A 66 6.47 -6.88 -5.61
N ASP A 67 6.99 -6.80 -4.38
CA ASP A 67 8.30 -6.19 -4.10
C ASP A 67 9.46 -6.98 -4.73
N ASN A 68 9.27 -8.28 -4.98
CA ASN A 68 10.22 -9.16 -5.65
C ASN A 68 10.03 -9.21 -7.19
N ASP A 69 9.20 -8.34 -7.76
CA ASP A 69 8.86 -8.30 -9.19
C ASP A 69 8.30 -9.64 -9.74
N LEU A 70 7.72 -10.50 -8.88
CA LEU A 70 7.12 -11.78 -9.27
C LEU A 70 5.72 -11.59 -9.87
N ILE A 71 4.99 -10.60 -9.37
CA ILE A 71 3.66 -10.20 -9.85
C ILE A 71 3.56 -8.67 -9.88
N SER A 72 2.83 -8.15 -10.85
CA SER A 72 2.51 -6.71 -10.92
C SER A 72 1.06 -6.44 -10.54
N ILE A 73 0.75 -5.17 -10.26
CA ILE A 73 -0.63 -4.73 -10.04
C ILE A 73 -1.52 -5.01 -11.27
N LYS A 74 -0.95 -4.99 -12.47
CA LYS A 74 -1.66 -5.27 -13.72
C LYS A 74 -2.04 -6.75 -13.80
N ASP A 75 -1.13 -7.64 -13.41
CA ASP A 75 -1.40 -9.08 -13.38
C ASP A 75 -2.54 -9.39 -12.40
N ILE A 76 -2.51 -8.79 -11.20
CA ILE A 76 -3.60 -8.94 -10.22
C ILE A 76 -4.93 -8.44 -10.78
N GLN A 77 -4.95 -7.30 -11.47
CA GLN A 77 -6.15 -6.75 -12.10
C GLN A 77 -6.70 -7.67 -13.21
N GLU A 78 -5.82 -8.22 -14.05
CA GLU A 78 -6.18 -9.15 -15.10
C GLU A 78 -6.75 -10.45 -14.51
N THR A 79 -6.09 -11.04 -13.50
CA THR A 79 -6.59 -12.23 -12.80
C THR A 79 -7.97 -11.99 -12.18
N LEU A 80 -8.19 -10.88 -11.48
CA LEU A 80 -9.49 -10.59 -10.87
C LEU A 80 -10.59 -10.39 -11.91
N LYS A 81 -10.26 -9.79 -13.05
CA LYS A 81 -11.21 -9.63 -14.15
C LYS A 81 -11.54 -10.94 -14.83
N GLU A 82 -10.54 -11.76 -15.12
CA GLU A 82 -10.69 -13.02 -15.84
C GLU A 82 -11.37 -14.11 -15.00
N GLU A 83 -11.04 -14.19 -13.71
CA GLU A 83 -11.51 -15.29 -12.86
C GLU A 83 -12.84 -15.01 -12.17
N ILE A 84 -13.09 -13.75 -11.79
CA ILE A 84 -14.29 -13.40 -10.99
C ILE A 84 -15.05 -12.17 -11.52
N ASP A 85 -14.75 -11.70 -12.73
CA ASP A 85 -15.40 -10.53 -13.37
C ASP A 85 -15.39 -9.28 -12.48
N PHE A 86 -14.29 -9.07 -11.74
CA PHE A 86 -14.14 -7.95 -10.82
C PHE A 86 -13.14 -6.91 -11.36
N ASP A 87 -13.62 -5.67 -11.58
CA ASP A 87 -12.80 -4.56 -12.09
C ASP A 87 -12.46 -3.57 -10.96
N LEU A 88 -11.17 -3.52 -10.61
CA LEU A 88 -10.60 -2.72 -9.52
C LEU A 88 -10.28 -1.27 -9.94
N THR A 89 -10.47 -0.91 -11.22
CA THR A 89 -10.01 0.35 -11.83
C THR A 89 -11.10 1.42 -12.01
N LYS A 90 -12.30 1.22 -11.44
CA LYS A 90 -13.42 2.17 -11.56
C LYS A 90 -13.16 3.52 -10.90
#